data_AF-A0A961QL87-F1
#
_entry.id   AF-A0A961QL87-F1
#
_cell.length_a   1.000
_cell.length_b   1.000
_cell.length_c   1.000
_cell.angle_alpha   90.00
_cell.angle_beta   90.00
_cell.angle_gamma   90.00
#
_symmetry.space_group_name_H-M   'P 1'
#
loop_
_entity.id
_entity.type
_entity.pdbx_description
1 polymer ?
#
loop_
_entity_poly.entity_id
_entity_poly.type
_entity_poly.pdbx_seq_one_letter_code
_entity_poly.pdbx_strand_id
1 'polypeptide(L)'
;MQPVTLGDIAAAARVLLVLPEAARPGAMRALLARARLAEQTRQATGRLHPAYGNGTLMATALAHPWREPAAPGDSDYLACLACALAAILDTVSRPG
;
A
#
# COMPACT_ATOMS: atom_id res chain seq x y z
N MET A 1 -8.73 -8.86 0.18
CA MET A 1 -8.33 -7.58 -0.42
C MET A 1 -9.28 -7.32 -1.58
N GLN A 2 -9.95 -6.16 -1.59
CA GLN A 2 -10.66 -5.66 -2.77
C GLN A 2 -9.68 -5.47 -3.95
N PRO A 3 -10.15 -5.36 -5.19
CA PRO A 3 -9.27 -5.14 -6.34
C PRO A 3 -8.39 -3.91 -6.09
N VAL A 4 -7.07 -4.10 -6.17
CA VAL A 4 -6.11 -2.99 -6.04
C VAL A 4 -6.23 -2.11 -7.27
N THR A 5 -6.45 -0.81 -7.06
CA THR A 5 -6.55 0.17 -8.15
C THR A 5 -5.20 0.84 -8.43
N LEU A 6 -5.10 1.54 -9.57
CA LEU A 6 -3.93 2.38 -9.83
C LEU A 6 -3.76 3.50 -8.78
N GLY A 7 -4.86 4.01 -8.23
CA GLY A 7 -4.83 5.00 -7.15
C GLY A 7 -4.22 4.45 -5.86
N ASP A 8 -4.51 3.19 -5.53
CA ASP A 8 -3.89 2.50 -4.39
C ASP A 8 -2.39 2.33 -4.57
N ILE A 9 -1.96 1.94 -5.78
CA ILE A 9 -0.54 1.76 -6.11
C ILE A 9 0.22 3.09 -6.01
N ALA A 10 -0.36 4.16 -6.56
CA ALA A 10 0.21 5.50 -6.47
C ALA A 10 0.28 6.00 -5.02
N ALA A 11 -0.77 5.81 -4.23
CA ALA A 11 -0.79 6.18 -2.82
C ALA A 11 0.28 5.44 -2.01
N ALA A 12 0.42 4.13 -2.22
CA ALA A 12 1.47 3.33 -1.58
C ALA A 12 2.87 3.82 -1.99
N ALA A 13 3.10 4.08 -3.28
CA ALA A 13 4.38 4.58 -3.77
C ALA A 13 4.78 5.92 -3.14
N ARG A 14 3.84 6.84 -2.94
CA ARG A 14 4.08 8.14 -2.26
C ARG A 14 4.51 7.99 -0.81
N VAL A 15 4.02 6.97 -0.10
CA VAL A 15 4.48 6.62 1.26
C VAL A 15 5.89 6.05 1.21
N LEU A 16 6.15 5.11 0.30
CA LEU A 16 7.49 4.50 0.13
C LEU A 16 8.55 5.55 -0.24
N LEU A 17 8.15 6.61 -0.94
CA LEU A 17 9.03 7.68 -1.40
C LEU A 17 9.61 8.53 -0.26
N VAL A 18 9.02 8.49 0.93
CA VAL A 18 9.54 9.14 2.17
C VAL A 18 10.58 8.24 2.87
N LEU A 19 10.67 6.96 2.49
CA LEU A 19 11.51 5.98 3.16
C LEU A 19 12.85 5.77 2.43
N PRO A 20 13.93 5.43 3.17
CA PRO A 20 15.16 4.92 2.58
C PRO A 20 14.88 3.69 1.71
N GLU A 21 15.60 3.54 0.61
CA GLU A 21 15.37 2.49 -0.39
C GLU A 21 15.30 1.09 0.22
N ALA A 22 16.25 0.76 1.12
CA ALA A 22 16.31 -0.53 1.81
C ALA A 22 15.06 -0.86 2.65
N ALA A 23 14.33 0.16 3.12
CA ALA A 23 13.13 -0.03 3.94
C ALA A 23 11.85 -0.23 3.11
N ARG A 24 11.85 0.15 1.82
CA ARG A 24 10.64 0.18 0.98
C ARG A 24 9.96 -1.19 0.85
N PRO A 25 10.67 -2.31 0.58
CA PRO A 25 10.02 -3.61 0.45
C PRO A 25 9.35 -4.08 1.75
N GLY A 26 10.01 -3.84 2.90
CA GLY A 26 9.46 -4.17 4.21
C GLY A 26 8.21 -3.36 4.53
N ALA A 27 8.25 -2.05 4.28
CA ALA A 27 7.12 -1.16 4.48
C ALA A 27 5.92 -1.52 3.58
N MET A 28 6.16 -1.87 2.31
CA MET A 28 5.11 -2.26 1.38
C MET A 28 4.38 -3.53 1.84
N ARG A 29 5.12 -4.55 2.29
CA ARG A 29 4.51 -5.78 2.86
C ARG A 29 3.67 -5.47 4.09
N ALA A 30 4.13 -4.55 4.95
CA ALA A 30 3.38 -4.14 6.13
C ALA A 30 2.09 -3.38 5.77
N LEU A 31 2.11 -2.52 4.75
CA LEU A 31 0.90 -1.86 4.23
C LEU A 31 -0.13 -2.88 3.73
N LEU A 32 0.30 -3.87 2.94
CA LEU A 32 -0.59 -4.93 2.44
C LEU A 32 -1.19 -5.76 3.59
N ALA A 33 -0.39 -6.10 4.60
CA ALA A 33 -0.86 -6.83 5.78
C ALA A 33 -1.91 -6.04 6.57
N ARG A 34 -1.68 -4.73 6.79
CA ARG A 34 -2.62 -3.83 7.47
C ARG A 34 -3.93 -3.67 6.69
N ALA A 35 -3.85 -3.49 5.37
CA ALA A 35 -5.03 -3.42 4.51
C ALA A 35 -5.86 -4.72 4.58
N ARG A 36 -5.21 -5.89 4.59
CA ARG A 36 -5.88 -7.18 4.80
C ARG A 36 -6.56 -7.28 6.16
N LEU A 37 -5.88 -6.89 7.22
CA LEU A 37 -6.44 -6.91 8.58
C LEU A 37 -7.68 -6.01 8.69
N ALA A 38 -7.62 -4.82 8.08
CA ALA A 38 -8.73 -3.88 8.06
C ALA A 38 -9.93 -4.40 7.26
N GLU A 39 -9.67 -5.04 6.12
CA GLU A 39 -10.68 -5.75 5.34
C GLU A 39 -11.35 -6.86 6.16
N GLN A 40 -10.57 -7.72 6.81
CA GLN A 40 -11.08 -8.82 7.63
C GLN A 40 -11.90 -8.30 8.81
N THR A 41 -11.45 -7.24 9.47
CA THR A 41 -12.19 -6.60 10.58
C THR A 41 -13.52 -6.03 10.10
N ARG A 42 -13.53 -5.36 8.93
CA ARG A 42 -14.75 -4.83 8.33
C ARG A 42 -15.72 -5.94 7.94
N GLN A 43 -15.23 -7.03 7.36
CA GLN A 43 -16.05 -8.20 7.01
C GLN A 43 -16.63 -8.88 8.26
N ALA A 44 -15.84 -9.01 9.33
CA ALA A 44 -16.27 -9.68 10.56
C ALA A 44 -17.22 -8.83 11.42
N THR A 45 -17.03 -7.51 11.46
CA THR A 45 -17.73 -6.63 12.41
C THR A 45 -18.69 -5.63 11.76
N GLY A 46 -18.64 -5.48 10.44
CA GLY A 46 -19.35 -4.42 9.71
C GLY A 46 -18.81 -3.00 9.93
N ARG A 47 -17.76 -2.84 10.75
CA ARG A 47 -17.19 -1.53 11.13
C ARG A 47 -15.82 -1.30 10.48
N LEU A 48 -15.48 -0.03 10.25
CA LEU A 48 -14.15 0.34 9.76
C LEU A 48 -13.09 0.07 10.83
N HIS A 49 -11.90 -0.35 10.42
CA HIS A 49 -10.79 -0.54 11.36
C HIS A 49 -10.30 0.84 11.84
N PRO A 50 -10.20 1.09 13.16
CA PRO A 50 -9.96 2.44 13.69
C PRO A 50 -8.65 3.06 13.20
N ALA A 51 -7.61 2.25 12.97
CA ALA A 51 -6.31 2.73 12.50
C ALA A 51 -6.08 2.62 10.98
N TYR A 52 -6.84 1.79 10.28
CA TYR A 52 -6.53 1.36 8.90
C TYR A 52 -7.73 1.52 7.95
N GLY A 53 -8.79 2.16 8.44
CA GLY A 53 -9.94 2.58 7.67
C GLY A 53 -10.72 1.41 7.07
N ASN A 54 -11.09 1.57 5.81
CA ASN A 54 -12.01 0.70 5.09
C ASN A 54 -11.35 -0.47 4.39
N GLY A 55 -10.10 -0.84 4.72
CA GLY A 55 -9.45 -2.01 4.12
C GLY A 55 -8.90 -1.84 2.70
N THR A 56 -9.00 -0.64 2.11
CA THR A 56 -8.26 -0.32 0.89
C THR A 56 -6.80 -0.05 1.20
N LEU A 57 -5.94 -0.31 0.22
CA LEU A 57 -4.51 -0.03 0.34
C LEU A 57 -4.28 1.49 0.41
N MET A 58 -5.04 2.29 -0.34
CA MET A 58 -4.98 3.76 -0.29
C MET A 58 -5.31 4.29 1.11
N ALA A 59 -6.42 3.85 1.73
CA ALA A 59 -6.79 4.32 3.07
C ALA A 59 -5.73 3.96 4.12
N THR A 60 -5.13 2.78 3.98
CA THR A 60 -4.04 2.33 4.85
C THR A 60 -2.75 3.13 4.60
N ALA A 61 -2.40 3.37 3.33
CA ALA A 61 -1.19 4.08 2.95
C ALA A 61 -1.24 5.55 3.38
N LEU A 62 -2.33 6.25 3.09
CA LEU A 62 -2.47 7.68 3.38
C LEU A 62 -2.61 7.99 4.89
N ALA A 63 -2.73 6.97 5.74
CA ALA A 63 -2.59 7.10 7.20
C ALA A 63 -1.12 7.28 7.65
N HIS A 64 -0.15 7.10 6.76
CA HIS A 64 1.28 7.30 7.01
C HIS A 64 1.78 8.57 6.32
N PRO A 65 2.91 9.15 6.76
CA PRO A 65 3.56 10.25 6.03
C PRO A 65 3.85 9.86 4.58
N TRP A 66 3.58 10.78 3.66
CA TRP A 66 3.79 10.61 2.23
C TRP A 66 4.27 11.92 1.61
N ARG A 67 4.89 11.84 0.44
CA ARG A 67 5.24 13.02 -0.37
C ARG A 67 4.84 12.83 -1.82
N GLU A 68 4.53 13.94 -2.50
CA GLU A 68 4.37 13.92 -3.96
C GLU A 68 5.72 13.68 -4.64
N PRO A 69 5.75 12.96 -5.78
CA PRO A 69 6.94 12.89 -6.61
C PRO A 69 7.21 14.24 -7.27
N ALA A 70 8.48 14.51 -7.60
CA ALA A 70 8.86 15.74 -8.30
C ALA A 70 8.23 15.82 -9.71
N ALA A 71 8.11 14.67 -10.37
CA ALA A 71 7.42 14.50 -11.64
C ALA A 71 6.92 13.04 -11.77
N PRO A 72 5.95 12.75 -12.66
CA PRO A 72 5.47 11.38 -12.87
C PRO A 72 6.57 10.38 -13.30
N GLY A 73 7.60 10.86 -14.00
CA GLY A 73 8.72 10.05 -14.48
C GLY A 73 9.96 10.07 -13.58
N ASP A 74 9.84 10.58 -12.35
CA ASP A 74 10.94 10.60 -11.39
C ASP A 74 11.42 9.18 -11.05
N SER A 75 12.73 8.94 -11.11
CA SER A 75 13.29 7.58 -10.98
C SER A 75 12.99 6.94 -9.63
N ASP A 76 13.03 7.72 -8.55
CA ASP A 76 12.73 7.21 -7.21
C ASP A 76 11.26 6.83 -7.10
N TYR A 77 10.37 7.63 -7.67
CA TYR A 77 8.94 7.33 -7.70
C TYR A 77 8.64 6.09 -8.54
N LEU A 78 9.27 5.95 -9.73
CA LEU A 78 9.14 4.76 -10.56
C LEU A 78 9.64 3.50 -9.83
N ALA A 79 10.74 3.59 -9.08
CA ALA A 79 11.23 2.50 -8.25
C ALA A 79 10.25 2.16 -7.11
N CYS A 80 9.62 3.16 -6.48
CA CYS A 80 8.56 2.94 -5.49
C CYS A 80 7.33 2.26 -6.10
N LEU A 81 6.91 2.65 -7.31
CA LEU A 81 5.82 2.00 -8.04
C LEU A 81 6.17 0.55 -8.38
N ALA A 82 7.38 0.28 -8.87
CA ALA A 82 7.86 -1.07 -9.14
C ALA A 82 7.88 -1.93 -7.87
N CYS A 83 8.35 -1.39 -6.74
CA CYS A 83 8.33 -2.06 -5.45
C CYS A 83 6.90 -2.40 -4.99
N ALA A 84 5.95 -1.47 -5.18
CA ALA A 84 4.55 -1.70 -4.83
C ALA A 84 3.94 -2.81 -5.69
N LEU A 85 4.13 -2.75 -7.01
CA LEU A 85 3.65 -3.75 -7.96
C LEU A 85 4.23 -5.14 -7.68
N ALA A 86 5.54 -5.25 -7.42
CA ALA A 86 6.19 -6.52 -7.10
C ALA A 86 5.56 -7.18 -5.86
N ALA A 87 5.36 -6.42 -4.78
CA ALA A 87 4.73 -6.94 -3.56
C ALA A 87 3.26 -7.35 -3.75
N ILE A 88 2.53 -6.65 -4.62
CA ILE A 88 1.14 -7.00 -4.99
C ILE A 88 1.13 -8.28 -5.82
N LEU A 89 2.03 -8.44 -6.81
CA LEU A 89 2.15 -9.66 -7.60
C LEU A 89 2.48 -10.87 -6.70
N ASP A 90 3.46 -10.74 -5.81
CA ASP A 90 3.80 -11.79 -4.84
C ASP A 90 2.61 -12.20 -3.96
N THR A 91 1.72 -11.26 -3.68
CA THR A 91 0.50 -11.49 -2.92
C THR A 91 -0.54 -12.26 -3.72
N VAL A 92 -0.75 -11.87 -4.99
CA VAL A 92 -1.78 -12.47 -5.85
C VAL A 92 -1.35 -13.86 -6.32
N SER A 93 -0.05 -14.09 -6.51
CA SER A 93 0.51 -15.38 -6.95
C SER A 93 0.56 -16.45 -5.85
N ARG A 94 0.40 -16.09 -4.57
CA ARG A 94 0.28 -17.04 -3.46
C ARG A 94 -1.21 -17.25 -3.15
N PRO A 95 -1.85 -18.35 -3.57
CA PRO A 95 -3.18 -18.67 -3.08
C PRO A 95 -3.06 -18.85 -1.56
N GLY A 96 -3.88 -18.10 -0.82
CA GLY A 96 -4.01 -18.24 0.63
C GLY A 96 -4.62 -19.56 1.03
#